data_AF-A0A376UFZ3-F1
#
_entry.id   AF-A0A376UFZ3-F1
#
_cell.length_a   1.000
_cell.length_b   1.000
_cell.length_c   1.000
_cell.angle_alpha   90.00
_cell.angle_beta   90.00
_cell.angle_gamma   90.00
#
_symmetry.space_group_name_H-M   'P 1'
#
loop_
_entity.id
_entity.type
_entity.pdbx_description
1 polymer ?
#
loop_
_entity_poly.entity_id
_entity_poly.type
_entity_poly.pdbx_seq_one_letter_code
_entity_poly.pdbx_strand_id
1 'polypeptide(L)' 'MDIMERKYNELVKELQRQLGLSKIVDILQRLVEENISIRDLRTIFETLIFWSTKEKDVVILCEYVRIALRRHI' A
#
# COMPACT_ATOMS: atom_id res chain seq x y z
N MET A 1 -4.43 -2.53 23.09
CA MET A 1 -3.41 -1.90 22.23
C MET A 1 -2.65 -2.95 21.43
N ASP A 2 -2.13 -4.00 22.08
CA ASP A 2 -1.39 -5.12 21.47
C ASP A 2 -1.97 -5.75 20.18
N ILE A 3 -3.28 -5.98 20.11
CA ILE A 3 -3.88 -6.73 18.98
C ILE A 3 -3.79 -5.96 17.67
N MET A 4 -3.96 -4.63 17.72
CA MET A 4 -3.95 -3.78 16.53
C MET A 4 -2.53 -3.62 15.98
N GLU A 5 -1.55 -3.44 16.87
CA GLU A 5 -0.13 -3.39 16.48
C GLU A 5 0.34 -4.71 15.87
N ARG A 6 -0.09 -5.86 16.43
CA ARG A 6 0.21 -7.18 15.85
C ARG A 6 -0.35 -7.33 14.45
N LYS A 7 -1.62 -7.00 14.23
CA LYS A 7 -2.26 -7.06 12.90
C LYS A 7 -1.55 -6.16 11.89
N TYR A 8 -1.17 -4.96 12.30
CA TYR A 8 -0.44 -4.04 11.43
C TYR A 8 0.96 -4.58 11.08
N ASN A 9 1.67 -5.15 12.05
CA ASN A 9 2.96 -5.79 11.82
C ASN A 9 2.86 -7.00 10.87
N GLU A 10 1.79 -7.79 10.97
CA GLU A 10 1.53 -8.90 10.05
C GLU A 10 1.27 -8.41 8.63
N LEU A 11 0.44 -7.36 8.49
CA LEU A 11 0.15 -6.70 7.21
C LEU A 11 1.43 -6.21 6.53
N VAL A 12 2.30 -5.51 7.27
CA VAL A 12 3.58 -5.02 6.73
C VAL A 12 4.47 -6.17 6.28
N LYS A 13 4.59 -7.24 7.08
CA LYS A 13 5.40 -8.42 6.72
C LYS A 13 4.86 -9.12 5.48
N GLU A 14 3.54 -9.21 5.34
CA GLU A 14 2.92 -9.80 4.16
C GLU A 14 3.19 -8.98 2.89
N LEU A 15 2.99 -7.67 2.97
CA LEU A 15 3.26 -6.77 1.85
C LEU A 15 4.74 -6.84 1.41
N GLN A 16 5.66 -6.82 2.37
CA GLN A 16 7.10 -6.94 2.10
C GLN A 16 7.46 -8.23 1.36
N ARG A 17 6.79 -9.35 1.69
CA ARG A 17 6.99 -10.63 0.98
C ARG A 17 6.49 -10.59 -0.46
N GLN A 18 5.46 -9.80 -0.77
CA GLN A 18 4.84 -9.80 -2.11
C GLN A 18 5.45 -8.80 -3.10
N LEU A 19 5.88 -7.62 -2.65
CA LEU A 19 6.40 -6.54 -3.52
C LEU A 19 7.87 -6.18 -3.26
N GLY A 20 8.41 -6.51 -2.09
CA GLY A 20 9.74 -6.07 -1.65
C GLY A 20 9.77 -4.59 -1.23
N LEU A 21 10.68 -4.25 -0.32
CA LEU A 21 10.75 -2.92 0.29
C LEU A 21 10.96 -1.79 -0.74
N SER A 22 11.82 -2.01 -1.73
CA SER A 22 12.14 -1.00 -2.76
C SER A 22 10.89 -0.55 -3.53
N LYS A 23 10.06 -1.50 -3.99
CA LYS A 23 8.81 -1.17 -4.70
C LYS A 23 7.80 -0.45 -3.82
N ILE A 24 7.69 -0.86 -2.55
CA ILE A 24 6.78 -0.19 -1.60
C ILE A 24 7.18 1.27 -1.42
N VAL A 25 8.49 1.54 -1.30
CA VAL A 25 9.01 2.91 -1.18
C VAL A 25 8.71 3.72 -2.44
N ASP A 26 8.97 3.18 -3.64
CA ASP A 26 8.67 3.84 -4.93
C ASP A 26 7.18 4.20 -5.04
N ILE A 27 6.28 3.28 -4.69
CA ILE A 27 4.83 3.53 -4.68
C ILE A 27 4.48 4.68 -3.72
N LEU A 28 4.98 4.66 -2.49
CA LEU A 28 4.68 5.70 -1.51
C LEU A 28 5.25 7.06 -1.94
N GLN A 29 6.44 7.09 -2.53
CA GLN A 29 7.05 8.31 -3.07
C GLN A 29 6.19 8.93 -4.17
N ARG A 30 5.74 8.13 -5.15
CA ARG A 30 4.85 8.58 -6.22
C ARG A 30 3.54 9.17 -5.71
N LEU A 31 2.92 8.55 -4.70
CA LEU A 31 1.69 9.09 -4.09
C LEU A 31 1.94 10.47 -3.46
N VAL A 32 3.07 10.64 -2.76
CA VAL A 32 3.43 11.93 -2.14
C VAL A 32 3.75 12.99 -3.21
N GLU A 33 4.47 12.62 -4.27
CA GLU A 33 4.77 13.51 -5.40
C GLU A 33 3.49 14.03 -6.09
N GLU A 34 2.44 13.21 -6.10
CA GLU A 34 1.11 13.57 -6.62
C GLU A 34 0.22 14.30 -5.60
N ASN A 35 0.76 14.69 -4.45
CA ASN A 35 0.04 15.33 -3.34
C ASN A 35 -1.11 14.47 -2.77
N ILE A 36 -0.97 13.14 -2.81
CA ILE A 36 -1.94 12.19 -2.26
C ILE A 36 -1.53 11.85 -0.81
N SER A 37 -2.49 11.98 0.10
CA SER A 37 -2.27 11.68 1.53
C SER A 37 -1.95 10.20 1.74
N ILE A 38 -0.78 9.91 2.30
CA ILE A 38 -0.37 8.56 2.73
C ILE A 38 -0.68 8.27 4.20
N ARG A 39 -1.56 9.05 4.84
CA ARG A 39 -1.93 8.85 6.26
C ARG A 39 -2.68 7.54 6.49
N ASP A 40 -3.50 7.13 5.53
CA ASP A 40 -4.22 5.85 5.59
C ASP A 40 -3.36 4.70 5.02
N LEU A 41 -2.26 4.41 5.71
CA LEU A 41 -1.35 3.32 5.34
C LEU A 41 -2.04 1.95 5.34
N ARG A 42 -3.11 1.80 6.13
CA ARG A 42 -3.88 0.56 6.17
C ARG A 42 -4.54 0.29 4.81
N THR A 43 -5.32 1.25 4.30
CA THR A 43 -5.98 1.11 2.99
C THR A 43 -4.95 0.93 1.87
N ILE A 44 -3.83 1.64 1.94
CA ILE A 44 -2.73 1.50 0.97
C ILE A 44 -2.20 0.06 0.98
N PHE A 45 -1.81 -0.46 2.15
CA PHE A 45 -1.20 -1.79 2.25
C PHE A 45 -2.17 -2.92 1.94
N GLU A 46 -3.43 -2.84 2.40
CA GLU A 46 -4.46 -3.83 2.06
C GLU A 46 -4.71 -3.86 0.53
N THR A 47 -4.75 -2.69 -0.12
CA THR A 47 -4.91 -2.58 -1.58
C THR A 47 -3.72 -3.20 -2.31
N LEU A 48 -2.49 -2.89 -1.87
CA LEU A 48 -1.29 -3.43 -2.48
C LEU A 48 -1.20 -4.95 -2.30
N ILE A 49 -1.54 -5.49 -1.13
CA ILE A 49 -1.55 -6.94 -0.91
C ILE A 49 -2.54 -7.62 -1.87
N PHE A 50 -3.75 -7.08 -1.96
CA PHE A 50 -4.79 -7.64 -2.82
C PHE A 50 -4.37 -7.68 -4.29
N TRP A 51 -3.81 -6.58 -4.82
CA TRP A 51 -3.46 -6.48 -6.24
C TRP A 51 -2.09 -7.02 -6.59
N SER A 52 -1.14 -7.07 -5.65
CA SER A 52 0.22 -7.53 -5.93
C SER A 52 0.31 -9.00 -6.35
N THR A 53 -0.72 -9.79 -6.08
CA THR A 53 -0.81 -11.19 -6.54
C THR A 53 -1.03 -11.29 -8.06
N LYS A 54 -1.64 -10.27 -8.66
CA LYS A 54 -2.00 -10.20 -10.08
C LYS A 54 -1.11 -9.24 -10.87
N GLU A 55 -0.62 -8.20 -10.22
CA GLU A 55 0.15 -7.12 -10.84
C GLU A 55 1.46 -6.87 -10.08
N LYS A 56 2.54 -6.59 -10.81
CA LYS A 56 3.87 -6.28 -10.26
C LYS A 56 4.43 -4.94 -10.74
N ASP A 57 3.78 -4.30 -11.71
CA ASP A 57 4.11 -2.97 -12.18
C ASP A 57 3.73 -1.91 -11.14
N VAL A 58 4.70 -1.07 -10.79
CA VAL A 58 4.57 -0.04 -9.75
C VAL A 58 3.55 1.01 -10.15
N VAL A 59 3.50 1.41 -11.43
CA VAL A 59 2.61 2.46 -11.92
C VAL A 59 1.16 1.99 -11.81
N ILE A 60 0.87 0.76 -12.24
CA ILE A 60 -0.47 0.19 -12.16
C ILE A 60 -0.89 -0.01 -10.69
N LEU A 61 0.01 -0.47 -9.82
CA LEU A 61 -0.28 -0.60 -8.40
C LEU A 61 -0.58 0.75 -7.75
N CYS A 62 0.11 1.83 -8.15
CA CYS A 62 -0.24 3.18 -7.74
C CYS A 62 -1.69 3.52 -8.15
N GLU A 63 -2.11 3.22 -9.38
CA GLU A 63 -3.48 3.51 -9.84
C GLU A 63 -4.53 2.84 -8.93
N TYR A 64 -4.33 1.58 -8.58
CA TYR A 64 -5.24 0.89 -7.65
C TYR A 64 -5.30 1.56 -6.29
N VAL A 65 -4.15 1.98 -5.75
CA VAL A 65 -4.11 2.71 -4.47
C VAL A 65 -4.84 4.04 -4.56
N ARG A 66 -4.66 4.81 -5.64
CA ARG A 66 -5.37 6.08 -5.84
C ARG A 66 -6.88 5.88 -5.87
N ILE A 67 -7.35 4.85 -6.57
CA ILE A 67 -8.78 4.52 -6.64
C ILE A 67 -9.30 4.13 -5.26
N ALA A 68 -8.55 3.34 -4.49
CA ALA A 68 -8.94 2.94 -3.14
C ALA A 68 -9.06 4.15 -2.20
N LEU A 69 -8.07 5.04 -2.20
CA LEU A 69 -8.07 6.24 -1.35
C LEU A 69 -9.18 7.23 -1.72
N ARG A 70 -9.53 7.37 -3.01
CA ARG A 70 -10.66 8.23 -3.45
C ARG A 70 -12.02 7.77 -2.93
N ARG A 71 -12.20 6.47 -2.66
CA ARG A 71 -13.45 5.92 -2.11
C ARG A 71 -13.62 6.19 -0.62
N HIS A 72 -12.56 6.63 0.06
CA HIS A 72 -12.54 6.93 1.49
C HIS A 72 -12.59 8.44 1.81
N ILE A 73 -12.87 9.30 0.81
CA ILE A 73 -13.01 10.76 0.96
C ILE A 73 -14.46 11.11 1.33
#